data_AF-A0A2E2VF22-F1
#
_entry.id   AF-A0A2E2VF22-F1
#
_cell.length_a   1.000
_cell.length_b   1.000
_cell.length_c   1.000
_cell.angle_alpha   90.00
_cell.angle_beta   90.00
_cell.angle_gamma   90.00
#
_symmetry.space_group_name_H-M   'P 1'
#
loop_
_entity.id
_entity.type
_entity.pdbx_description
1 polymer ?
#
loop_
_entity_poly.entity_id
_entity_poly.type
_entity_poly.pdbx_seq_one_letter_code
_entity_poly.pdbx_strand_id
1 'polypeptide(L)'
;MSVDRVLLDQLYRARLMELRERAEAAGYRKNGSVEVLRARLIRNQVMQDHDLGWEGIQSMPHQELGEALKIFGIKSSGSHKERRQRLWLHLNHDSRRLTVENLAEMEREKLHTLCRKLELQLTGTRTVLMGRVAGVLASQGRGWGQIKRSLRRNGLPDVEKEPVKISQPFELEEEFIVVDVPETPIDFLQPISQHLMEDAADLLSKNDGKKEVPELKNLATMIQDIERMIGTILNSHGGRWSEQEEELFLRIAIRRGWQVEDELVSTRLLLVAGRIAEAKGSRETAFQELGATPVTAPKSSMKDSDAISRIRAKMTEAEQIISGLR
;
A
#
# COMPACT_ATOMS: atom_id res chain seq x y z
N MET A 1 12.08 9.75 26.39
CA MET A 1 13.10 9.90 25.32
C MET A 1 12.86 11.18 24.53
N SER A 2 13.90 11.96 24.21
CA SER A 2 13.81 13.09 23.25
C SER A 2 13.88 12.55 21.83
N VAL A 3 12.90 12.87 20.99
CA VAL A 3 12.72 12.28 19.67
C VAL A 3 12.34 13.40 18.71
N ASP A 4 13.03 13.48 17.57
CA ASP A 4 12.61 14.37 16.48
C ASP A 4 11.31 13.83 15.88
N ARG A 5 10.20 14.45 16.29
CA ARG A 5 8.84 14.05 15.89
C ARG A 5 8.56 14.34 14.43
N VAL A 6 9.20 15.37 13.85
CA VAL A 6 9.02 15.73 12.43
C VAL A 6 9.68 14.68 11.56
N LEU A 7 10.94 14.35 11.87
CA LEU A 7 11.66 13.28 11.21
C LEU A 7 10.94 11.94 11.33
N LEU A 8 10.43 11.62 12.52
CA LEU A 8 9.70 10.38 12.75
C LEU A 8 8.41 10.30 11.93
N ASP A 9 7.64 11.39 11.83
CA ASP A 9 6.42 11.44 11.02
C ASP A 9 6.71 11.23 9.54
N GLN A 10 7.77 11.86 9.02
CA GLN A 10 8.24 11.66 7.66
C GLN A 10 8.56 10.18 7.39
N LEU A 11 9.30 9.52 8.30
CA LEU A 11 9.66 8.11 8.14
C LEU A 11 8.43 7.17 8.17
N TYR A 12 7.41 7.48 8.97
CA TYR A 12 6.16 6.70 8.99
C TYR A 12 5.39 6.77 7.67
N ARG A 13 5.32 7.96 7.07
CA ARG A 13 4.56 8.21 5.84
C ARG A 13 5.33 7.86 4.56
N ALA A 14 6.67 7.88 4.63
CA ALA A 14 7.53 7.69 3.48
C ALA A 14 7.26 6.38 2.72
N ARG A 15 7.35 6.47 1.39
CA ARG A 15 7.15 5.35 0.46
C ARG A 15 8.42 4.51 0.33
N LEU A 16 8.31 3.34 -0.31
CA LEU A 16 9.44 2.40 -0.43
C LEU A 16 10.66 3.03 -1.10
N MET A 17 10.44 3.78 -2.19
CA MET A 17 11.49 4.40 -3.00
C MET A 17 12.22 5.48 -2.20
N GLU A 18 11.49 6.41 -1.60
CA GLU A 18 12.01 7.44 -0.68
C GLU A 18 12.81 6.84 0.48
N LEU A 19 12.32 5.74 1.09
CA LEU A 19 13.06 5.07 2.17
C LEU A 19 14.35 4.41 1.68
N ARG A 20 14.39 3.94 0.42
CA ARG A 20 15.61 3.37 -0.18
C ARG A 20 16.62 4.45 -0.49
N GLU A 21 16.20 5.55 -1.10
CA GLU A 21 17.06 6.71 -1.37
C GLU A 21 17.62 7.27 -0.07
N ARG A 22 16.76 7.47 0.94
CA ARG A 22 17.18 7.95 2.27
C ARG A 22 18.14 6.98 2.95
N ALA A 23 17.93 5.68 2.79
CA ALA A 23 18.88 4.67 3.27
C ALA A 23 20.21 4.75 2.53
N GLU A 24 20.19 4.90 1.21
CA GLU A 24 21.38 5.01 0.36
C GLU A 24 22.18 6.29 0.65
N ALA A 25 21.52 7.43 0.74
CA ALA A 25 22.11 8.72 1.12
C ALA A 25 22.76 8.68 2.51
N ALA A 26 22.18 7.91 3.43
CA ALA A 26 22.72 7.71 4.77
C ALA A 26 23.69 6.51 4.88
N GLY A 27 24.07 5.86 3.77
CA GLY A 27 25.04 4.75 3.75
C GLY A 27 24.52 3.41 4.29
N TYR A 28 23.20 3.23 4.39
CA TYR A 28 22.55 2.01 4.86
C TYR A 28 22.12 1.08 3.71
N ARG A 29 22.01 -0.22 4.02
CA ARG A 29 21.52 -1.22 3.07
C ARG A 29 20.09 -0.87 2.62
N LYS A 30 19.81 -0.93 1.33
CA LYS A 30 18.49 -0.68 0.73
C LYS A 30 17.57 -1.91 0.59
N ASN A 31 17.97 -3.03 1.18
CA ASN A 31 17.25 -4.30 1.09
C ASN A 31 16.15 -4.45 2.16
N GLY A 32 15.10 -5.19 1.80
CA GLY A 32 13.96 -5.51 2.66
C GLY A 32 12.65 -4.90 2.19
N SER A 33 11.58 -5.21 2.91
CA SER A 33 10.29 -4.55 2.76
C SER A 33 10.30 -3.11 3.31
N VAL A 34 9.24 -2.36 3.03
CA VAL A 34 9.03 -0.99 3.52
C VAL A 34 9.28 -0.89 5.02
N GLU A 35 8.70 -1.80 5.80
CA GLU A 35 8.77 -1.73 7.26
C GLU A 35 10.16 -2.07 7.81
N VAL A 36 10.91 -2.96 7.12
CA VAL A 36 12.30 -3.24 7.46
C VAL A 36 13.17 -2.00 7.25
N LEU A 37 12.94 -1.26 6.15
CA LEU A 37 13.66 -0.01 5.89
C LEU A 37 13.26 1.08 6.88
N ARG A 38 11.98 1.20 7.23
CA ARG A 38 11.53 2.14 8.27
C ARG A 38 12.16 1.82 9.62
N ALA A 39 12.10 0.57 10.08
CA ALA A 39 12.72 0.16 11.34
C ALA A 39 14.22 0.48 11.36
N ARG A 40 14.92 0.25 10.24
CA ARG A 40 16.34 0.58 10.09
C ARG A 40 16.60 2.09 10.17
N LEU A 41 15.82 2.90 9.46
CA LEU A 41 15.98 4.36 9.46
C LEU A 41 15.59 4.96 10.81
N ILE A 42 14.50 4.52 11.44
CA ILE A 42 14.10 4.97 12.78
C ILE A 42 15.19 4.62 13.79
N ARG A 43 15.71 3.38 13.77
CA ARG A 43 16.85 2.98 14.63
C ARG A 43 18.03 3.92 14.45
N ASN A 44 18.39 4.21 13.20
CA ASN A 44 19.66 4.86 12.88
C ASN A 44 19.58 6.39 12.73
N GLN A 45 18.40 7.00 12.69
CA GLN A 45 18.22 8.44 12.54
C GLN A 45 17.45 9.05 13.71
N VAL A 46 16.55 8.28 14.33
CA VAL A 46 15.68 8.75 15.42
C VAL A 46 16.15 8.22 16.77
N MET A 47 16.70 7.00 16.82
CA MET A 47 17.17 6.36 18.05
C MET A 47 18.68 6.08 18.03
N GLN A 48 19.47 7.00 17.48
CA GLN A 48 20.94 6.84 17.33
C GLN A 48 21.64 6.57 18.66
N ASP A 49 21.21 7.24 19.72
CA ASP A 49 21.87 7.19 21.04
C ASP A 49 21.46 5.96 21.87
N HIS A 50 20.54 5.12 21.38
CA HIS A 50 20.01 3.99 22.15
C HIS A 50 20.63 2.68 21.68
N ASP A 51 21.13 1.88 22.63
CA ASP A 51 21.58 0.52 22.32
C ASP A 51 20.38 -0.40 22.07
N LEU A 52 20.05 -0.54 20.78
CA LEU A 52 19.03 -1.46 20.28
C LEU A 52 19.63 -2.82 19.86
N GLY A 53 20.84 -3.12 20.33
CA GLY A 53 21.46 -4.43 20.26
C GLY A 53 20.77 -5.45 21.17
N TRP A 54 21.25 -6.69 21.14
CA TRP A 54 20.69 -7.75 21.98
C TRP A 54 20.84 -7.45 23.47
N GLU A 55 22.04 -7.07 23.90
CA GLU A 55 22.31 -6.77 25.32
C GLU A 55 21.56 -5.50 25.76
N GLY A 56 21.57 -4.44 24.95
CA GLY A 56 20.79 -3.23 25.21
C GLY A 56 19.29 -3.48 25.39
N ILE A 57 18.67 -4.29 24.52
CA ILE A 57 17.25 -4.68 24.67
C ILE A 57 17.00 -5.47 25.96
N GLN A 58 17.94 -6.33 26.38
CA GLN A 58 17.82 -7.11 27.62
C GLN A 58 17.91 -6.22 28.87
N SER A 59 18.81 -5.23 28.88
CA SER A 59 18.97 -4.28 29.99
C SER A 59 17.90 -3.20 30.03
N MET A 60 17.13 -3.01 28.94
CA MET A 60 16.18 -1.91 28.83
C MET A 60 15.00 -2.05 29.83
N PRO A 61 14.71 -1.02 30.65
CA PRO A 61 13.62 -1.04 31.60
C PRO A 61 12.25 -1.10 30.91
N HIS A 62 11.25 -1.58 31.63
CA HIS A 62 9.92 -1.87 31.07
C HIS A 62 9.23 -0.63 30.46
N GLN A 63 9.39 0.54 31.10
CA GLN A 63 8.86 1.81 30.63
C GLN A 63 9.52 2.23 29.32
N GLU A 64 10.86 2.18 29.28
CA GLU A 64 11.66 2.56 28.13
C GLU A 64 11.37 1.69 26.91
N LEU A 65 11.21 0.36 27.10
CA LEU A 65 10.73 -0.52 26.03
C LEU A 65 9.35 -0.11 25.50
N GLY A 66 8.46 0.33 26.39
CA GLY A 66 7.15 0.84 26.00
C GLY A 66 7.24 2.09 25.13
N GLU A 67 8.15 3.01 25.46
CA GLU A 67 8.45 4.21 24.67
C GLU A 67 9.09 3.86 23.33
N ALA A 68 10.10 3.00 23.31
CA ALA A 68 10.74 2.52 22.08
C ALA A 68 9.73 1.89 21.12
N LEU A 69 8.85 1.00 21.62
CA LEU A 69 7.80 0.38 20.79
C LEU A 69 6.81 1.42 20.22
N LYS A 70 6.54 2.52 20.93
CA LYS A 70 5.72 3.64 20.42
C LYS A 70 6.46 4.42 19.34
N ILE A 71 7.77 4.62 19.47
CA ILE A 71 8.63 5.29 18.47
C ILE A 71 8.79 4.44 17.21
N PHE A 72 8.79 3.11 17.33
CA PHE A 72 8.69 2.24 16.16
C PHE A 72 7.26 2.13 15.60
N GLY A 73 6.29 2.76 16.26
CA GLY A 73 4.90 2.75 15.82
C GLY A 73 4.21 1.39 15.91
N ILE A 74 4.71 0.47 16.74
CA ILE A 74 4.19 -0.89 16.92
C ILE A 74 3.46 -1.05 18.27
N LYS A 75 3.00 -2.27 18.59
CA LYS A 75 2.21 -2.52 19.82
C LYS A 75 3.10 -2.41 21.06
N SER A 76 2.81 -1.45 21.93
CA SER A 76 3.59 -1.15 23.14
C SER A 76 3.09 -1.85 24.41
N SER A 77 1.93 -2.51 24.40
CA SER A 77 1.37 -3.20 25.56
C SER A 77 1.86 -4.65 25.69
N GLY A 78 1.71 -5.24 26.87
CA GLY A 78 2.18 -6.60 27.18
C GLY A 78 3.25 -6.63 28.27
N SER A 79 3.64 -7.85 28.67
CA SER A 79 4.66 -8.10 29.69
C SER A 79 6.04 -7.62 29.24
N HIS A 80 6.98 -7.48 30.18
CA HIS A 80 8.35 -7.04 29.87
C HIS A 80 9.03 -7.95 28.83
N LYS A 81 8.87 -9.26 29.00
CA LYS A 81 9.35 -10.28 28.06
C LYS A 81 8.72 -10.12 26.67
N GLU A 82 7.41 -9.97 26.59
CA GLU A 82 6.72 -9.78 25.30
C GLU A 82 7.16 -8.52 24.57
N ARG A 83 7.41 -7.43 25.29
CA ARG A 83 7.92 -6.18 24.70
C ARG A 83 9.33 -6.35 24.13
N ARG A 84 10.24 -7.02 24.86
CA ARG A 84 11.60 -7.33 24.38
C ARG A 84 11.57 -8.19 23.13
N GLN A 85 10.83 -9.30 23.16
CA GLN A 85 10.65 -10.18 22.00
C GLN A 85 10.14 -9.40 20.79
N ARG A 86 9.12 -8.56 20.98
CA ARG A 86 8.51 -7.78 19.92
C ARG A 86 9.47 -6.76 19.30
N LEU A 87 10.20 -6.02 20.13
CA LEU A 87 11.19 -5.06 19.67
C LEU A 87 12.31 -5.77 18.90
N TRP A 88 12.82 -6.87 19.46
CA TRP A 88 13.87 -7.67 18.82
C TRP A 88 13.42 -8.23 17.46
N LEU A 89 12.21 -8.79 17.38
CA LEU A 89 11.64 -9.28 16.12
C LEU A 89 11.51 -8.16 15.09
N HIS A 90 10.99 -7.00 15.48
CA HIS A 90 10.80 -5.86 14.57
C HIS A 90 12.11 -5.32 13.98
N LEU A 91 13.19 -5.33 14.78
CA LEU A 91 14.48 -4.82 14.36
C LEU A 91 15.28 -5.79 13.47
N ASN A 92 15.09 -7.10 13.66
CA ASN A 92 15.97 -8.12 13.07
C ASN A 92 15.28 -8.97 11.99
N HIS A 93 13.95 -8.98 11.94
CA HIS A 93 13.20 -9.86 11.05
C HIS A 93 12.13 -9.12 10.24
N ASP A 94 11.85 -9.66 9.06
CA ASP A 94 10.74 -9.23 8.23
C ASP A 94 9.51 -10.08 8.56
N SER A 95 8.39 -9.45 8.91
CA SER A 95 7.14 -10.14 9.24
C SER A 95 6.55 -10.92 8.07
N ARG A 96 6.92 -10.60 6.82
CA ARG A 96 6.53 -11.36 5.63
C ARG A 96 7.38 -12.60 5.39
N ARG A 97 8.56 -12.68 6.02
CA ARG A 97 9.53 -13.78 5.82
C ARG A 97 9.61 -14.72 7.01
N LEU A 98 9.52 -14.21 8.22
CA LEU A 98 9.52 -15.05 9.43
C LEU A 98 8.08 -15.42 9.78
N THR A 99 7.52 -16.36 9.02
CA THR A 99 6.17 -16.89 9.19
C THR A 99 6.21 -18.34 9.70
N VAL A 100 5.08 -18.85 10.19
CA VAL A 100 5.00 -20.21 10.77
C VAL A 100 5.31 -21.27 9.71
N GLU A 101 4.90 -21.05 8.46
CA GLU A 101 5.17 -21.96 7.33
C GLU A 101 6.67 -22.05 7.06
N ASN A 102 7.36 -20.89 7.02
CA ASN A 102 8.78 -20.84 6.75
C ASN A 102 9.62 -21.45 7.87
N LEU A 103 9.12 -21.52 9.12
CA LEU A 103 9.82 -22.22 10.21
C LEU A 103 10.02 -23.71 9.92
N ALA A 104 9.12 -24.33 9.15
CA ALA A 104 9.16 -25.76 8.82
C ALA A 104 10.36 -26.12 7.93
N GLU A 105 10.95 -25.15 7.23
CA GLU A 105 12.12 -25.32 6.37
C GLU A 105 13.43 -24.92 7.08
N MET A 106 13.37 -24.32 8.28
CA MET A 106 14.56 -23.80 8.97
C MET A 106 15.39 -24.87 9.66
N GLU A 107 16.71 -24.78 9.55
CA GLU A 107 17.62 -25.67 10.27
C GLU A 107 17.52 -25.52 11.80
N ARG A 108 17.87 -26.60 12.51
CA ARG A 108 17.82 -26.65 13.98
C ARG A 108 18.67 -25.56 14.64
N GLU A 109 19.84 -25.25 14.08
CA GLU A 109 20.74 -24.22 14.62
C GLU A 109 20.13 -22.82 14.55
N LYS A 110 19.45 -22.52 13.44
CA LYS A 110 18.75 -21.24 13.26
C LYS A 110 17.57 -21.13 14.22
N LEU A 111 16.81 -22.21 14.42
CA LEU A 111 15.74 -22.29 15.43
C LEU A 111 16.29 -22.14 16.85
N HIS A 112 17.43 -22.73 17.17
CA HIS A 112 18.09 -22.58 18.46
C HIS A 112 18.51 -21.12 18.72
N THR A 113 19.07 -20.45 17.70
CA THR A 113 19.40 -19.02 17.76
C THR A 113 18.15 -18.17 18.01
N LEU A 114 17.04 -18.45 17.31
CA LEU A 114 15.76 -17.80 17.55
C LEU A 114 15.26 -18.03 18.97
N CYS A 115 15.29 -19.26 19.48
CA CYS A 115 14.89 -19.55 20.86
C CYS A 115 15.73 -18.77 21.87
N ARG A 116 17.05 -18.65 21.65
CA ARG A 116 17.93 -17.85 22.52
C ARG A 116 17.52 -16.39 22.53
N LYS A 117 17.31 -15.80 21.34
CA LYS A 117 16.96 -14.39 21.19
C LYS A 117 15.50 -14.09 21.56
N LEU A 118 14.63 -15.09 21.62
CA LEU A 118 13.26 -14.95 22.10
C LEU A 118 13.09 -15.35 23.57
N GLU A 119 14.18 -15.57 24.31
CA GLU A 119 14.16 -15.98 25.73
C GLU A 119 13.30 -17.24 25.96
N LEU A 120 13.43 -18.21 25.06
CA LEU A 120 12.74 -19.51 25.10
C LEU A 120 13.70 -20.60 25.59
N GLN A 121 13.14 -21.69 26.09
CA GLN A 121 13.92 -22.87 26.43
C GLN A 121 14.64 -23.42 25.20
N LEU A 122 15.93 -23.73 25.36
CA LEU A 122 16.84 -24.17 24.28
C LEU A 122 16.87 -25.68 24.09
N THR A 123 16.29 -26.44 25.02
CA THR A 123 16.32 -27.91 25.01
C THR A 123 15.24 -28.51 24.11
N GLY A 124 15.52 -29.66 23.51
CA GLY A 124 14.55 -30.43 22.73
C GLY A 124 14.94 -30.69 21.29
N THR A 125 14.05 -31.39 20.58
CA THR A 125 14.17 -31.71 19.16
C THR A 125 13.87 -30.47 18.29
N ARG A 126 14.24 -30.53 17.00
CA ARG A 126 13.97 -29.44 16.04
C ARG A 126 12.50 -29.01 16.04
N THR A 127 11.58 -29.98 16.06
CA THR A 127 10.13 -29.74 16.06
C THR A 127 9.64 -29.04 17.33
N VAL A 128 10.23 -29.36 18.50
CA VAL A 128 9.91 -28.69 19.77
C VAL A 128 10.38 -27.23 19.75
N LEU A 129 11.61 -26.96 19.27
CA LEU A 129 12.12 -25.60 19.13
C LEU A 129 11.26 -24.79 18.16
N MET A 130 10.93 -25.38 17.01
CA MET A 130 10.02 -24.81 16.02
C MET A 130 8.66 -24.44 16.62
N GLY A 131 8.03 -25.37 17.36
CA GLY A 131 6.73 -25.14 17.98
C GLY A 131 6.74 -23.99 18.99
N ARG A 132 7.82 -23.83 19.77
CA ARG A 132 7.96 -22.70 20.70
C ARG A 132 8.10 -21.37 19.98
N VAL A 133 8.93 -21.31 18.92
CA VAL A 133 9.07 -20.11 18.10
C VAL A 133 7.76 -19.77 17.41
N ALA A 134 7.06 -20.75 16.83
CA ALA A 134 5.75 -20.58 16.22
C ALA A 134 4.73 -20.02 17.22
N GLY A 135 4.74 -20.51 18.47
CA GLY A 135 3.90 -19.99 19.54
C GLY A 135 4.15 -18.51 19.85
N VAL A 136 5.41 -18.06 19.83
CA VAL A 136 5.74 -16.63 19.98
C VAL A 136 5.29 -15.82 18.77
N LEU A 137 5.50 -16.29 17.55
CA LEU A 137 5.06 -15.58 16.35
C LEU A 137 3.54 -15.43 16.32
N ALA A 138 2.81 -16.47 16.72
CA ALA A 138 1.35 -16.46 16.83
C ALA A 138 0.86 -15.50 17.92
N SER A 139 1.46 -15.53 19.13
CA SER A 139 1.08 -14.62 20.22
C SER A 139 1.41 -13.16 19.92
N GLN A 140 2.45 -12.92 19.12
CA GLN A 140 2.88 -11.61 18.67
C GLN A 140 2.22 -11.18 17.35
N GLY A 141 1.24 -11.95 16.84
CA GLY A 141 0.57 -11.69 15.57
C GLY A 141 0.07 -10.26 15.44
N ARG A 142 0.47 -9.56 14.36
CA ARG A 142 0.19 -8.13 14.09
C ARG A 142 0.73 -7.14 15.14
N GLY A 143 1.51 -7.61 16.11
CA GLY A 143 2.10 -6.79 17.17
C GLY A 143 3.45 -6.16 16.81
N TRP A 144 4.19 -6.78 15.89
CA TRP A 144 5.49 -6.33 15.37
C TRP A 144 5.49 -6.30 13.85
N GLY A 145 6.53 -5.69 13.27
CA GLY A 145 6.76 -5.71 11.83
C GLY A 145 5.90 -4.72 11.03
N GLN A 146 4.68 -4.41 11.46
CA GLN A 146 3.83 -3.41 10.80
C GLN A 146 3.59 -2.20 11.71
N ILE A 147 3.85 -1.01 11.19
CA ILE A 147 3.52 0.26 11.85
C ILE A 147 1.98 0.42 11.89
N LYS A 148 1.46 0.92 13.02
CA LYS A 148 0.03 1.17 13.23
C LYS A 148 -0.56 2.01 12.09
N ARG A 149 -1.71 1.56 11.56
CA ARG A 149 -2.43 2.22 10.46
C ARG A 149 -2.71 3.70 10.73
N SER A 150 -3.01 4.07 11.97
CA SER A 150 -3.25 5.47 12.37
C SER A 150 -2.04 6.36 12.16
N LEU A 151 -0.83 5.89 12.51
CA LEU A 151 0.40 6.64 12.31
C LEU A 151 0.76 6.75 10.83
N ARG A 152 0.46 5.73 10.03
CA ARG A 152 0.68 5.79 8.58
C ARG A 152 -0.26 6.76 7.85
N ARG A 153 -1.53 6.86 8.28
CA ARG A 153 -2.55 7.68 7.61
C ARG A 153 -2.62 9.11 8.13
N ASN A 154 -2.62 9.26 9.45
CA ASN A 154 -2.87 10.54 10.10
C ASN A 154 -1.57 11.20 10.58
N GLY A 155 -0.50 10.40 10.75
CA GLY A 155 0.77 10.81 11.36
C GLY A 155 0.68 11.05 12.86
N LEU A 156 1.71 11.69 13.39
CA LEU A 156 1.78 12.10 14.79
C LEU A 156 0.87 13.33 15.05
N PRO A 157 0.02 13.28 16.11
CA PRO A 157 -1.03 14.29 16.34
C PRO A 157 -0.54 15.69 16.73
N ASP A 158 0.74 15.86 17.10
CA ASP A 158 1.33 17.14 17.53
C ASP A 158 2.27 17.77 16.48
N VAL A 159 2.31 17.23 15.25
CA VAL A 159 3.08 17.84 14.16
C VAL A 159 2.11 18.75 13.40
N GLU A 160 2.10 20.04 13.74
CA GLU A 160 1.33 21.03 13.02
C GLU A 160 1.70 20.98 11.53
N LYS A 161 0.68 20.88 10.67
CA LYS A 161 0.83 21.11 9.24
C LYS A 161 1.07 22.61 9.04
N GLU A 162 2.25 23.12 9.40
CA GLU A 162 2.60 24.47 8.95
C GLU A 162 2.96 24.41 7.46
N PRO A 163 2.22 25.12 6.59
CA PRO A 163 2.65 25.32 5.23
C PRO A 163 3.85 26.28 5.27
N VAL A 164 5.04 25.76 4.97
CA VAL A 164 6.21 26.62 4.74
C VAL A 164 5.84 27.62 3.63
N LYS A 165 5.75 28.90 3.99
CA LYS A 165 5.61 30.01 3.03
C LYS A 165 6.84 30.04 2.14
N ILE A 166 6.64 29.77 0.86
CA ILE A 166 7.66 29.83 -0.18
C ILE A 166 7.93 31.31 -0.50
N SER A 167 9.11 31.80 -0.14
CA SER A 167 9.66 33.06 -0.63
C SER A 167 10.80 32.76 -1.61
N GLN A 168 10.42 32.48 -2.86
CA GLN A 168 11.23 32.47 -4.10
C GLN A 168 12.49 31.57 -4.19
N PRO A 169 12.84 31.13 -5.42
CA PRO A 169 13.16 29.74 -5.69
C PRO A 169 14.67 29.46 -5.65
N PHE A 170 15.05 28.43 -4.89
CA PHE A 170 16.27 27.68 -5.17
C PHE A 170 15.84 26.47 -5.99
N GLU A 171 16.39 26.36 -7.19
CA GLU A 171 16.22 25.23 -8.10
C GLU A 171 16.62 23.94 -7.39
N LEU A 172 15.61 23.17 -7.01
CA LEU A 172 15.72 21.75 -6.69
C LEU A 172 14.77 21.06 -7.63
N GLU A 173 15.31 20.19 -8.47
CA GLU A 173 14.54 19.26 -9.28
C GLU A 173 13.69 18.42 -8.32
N GLU A 174 12.42 18.80 -8.18
CA GLU A 174 11.40 17.95 -7.61
C GLU A 174 11.27 16.76 -8.56
N GLU A 175 11.78 15.59 -8.18
CA GLU A 175 11.20 14.35 -8.70
C GLU A 175 9.78 14.24 -8.12
N PHE A 176 8.85 14.90 -8.80
CA PHE A 176 7.43 14.60 -8.71
C PHE A 176 7.30 13.08 -8.87
N ILE A 177 6.65 12.41 -7.91
CA ILE A 177 5.98 11.16 -8.27
C ILE A 177 4.88 11.59 -9.23
N VAL A 178 5.20 11.59 -10.52
CA VAL A 178 4.24 11.71 -11.60
C VAL A 178 3.33 10.50 -11.42
N VAL A 179 2.23 10.70 -10.67
CA VAL A 179 1.02 9.96 -10.97
C VAL A 179 0.73 10.42 -12.38
N ASP A 180 1.09 9.58 -13.34
CA ASP A 180 0.77 9.78 -14.74
C ASP A 180 -0.75 9.82 -14.78
N VAL A 181 -1.29 11.04 -14.63
CA VAL A 181 -2.69 11.35 -14.87
C VAL A 181 -2.78 11.25 -16.37
N PRO A 182 -3.43 10.21 -16.89
CA PRO A 182 -3.38 9.94 -18.31
C PRO A 182 -3.96 11.17 -19.04
N GLU A 183 -3.24 11.65 -20.06
CA GLU A 183 -3.62 12.85 -20.84
C GLU A 183 -5.08 12.77 -21.34
N THR A 184 -5.53 11.53 -21.60
CA THR A 184 -6.92 11.17 -21.79
C THR A 184 -7.42 10.36 -20.60
N PRO A 185 -8.50 10.77 -19.92
CA PRO A 185 -9.11 9.98 -18.85
C PRO A 185 -9.41 8.55 -19.31
N ILE A 186 -9.12 7.55 -18.49
CA ILE A 186 -9.47 6.16 -18.75
C ILE A 186 -10.99 6.02 -18.70
N ASP A 187 -11.56 5.39 -19.72
CA ASP A 187 -12.96 5.01 -19.70
C ASP A 187 -13.14 3.66 -18.99
N PHE A 188 -13.42 3.71 -17.69
CA PHE A 188 -13.70 2.51 -16.91
C PHE A 188 -15.01 1.81 -17.32
N LEU A 189 -15.87 2.45 -18.12
CA LEU A 189 -17.09 1.85 -18.65
C LEU A 189 -16.85 1.11 -19.98
N GLN A 190 -15.68 1.28 -20.59
CA GLN A 190 -15.32 0.53 -21.79
C GLN A 190 -15.24 -0.98 -21.46
N PRO A 191 -15.88 -1.84 -22.26
CA PRO A 191 -15.84 -3.28 -22.04
C PRO A 191 -14.41 -3.81 -22.18
N ILE A 192 -14.00 -4.68 -21.26
CA ILE A 192 -12.73 -5.42 -21.41
C ILE A 192 -12.84 -6.47 -22.52
N SER A 193 -11.71 -6.95 -23.03
CA SER A 193 -11.67 -7.91 -24.12
C SER A 193 -12.36 -9.23 -23.77
N GLN A 194 -13.02 -9.84 -24.75
CA GLN A 194 -13.84 -11.05 -24.56
C GLN A 194 -13.07 -12.21 -23.91
N HIS A 195 -11.81 -12.43 -24.25
CA HIS A 195 -10.99 -13.48 -23.63
C HIS A 195 -10.78 -13.27 -22.12
N LEU A 196 -10.65 -12.02 -21.66
CA LEU A 196 -10.52 -11.72 -20.22
C LEU A 196 -11.84 -11.94 -19.48
N MET A 197 -12.97 -11.74 -20.17
CA MET A 197 -14.30 -12.04 -19.62
C MET A 197 -14.53 -13.55 -19.48
N GLU A 198 -14.09 -14.31 -20.48
CA GLU A 198 -14.14 -15.78 -20.47
C GLU A 198 -13.23 -16.33 -19.36
N ASP A 199 -11.98 -15.83 -19.25
CA ASP A 199 -11.07 -16.20 -18.17
C ASP A 199 -11.64 -15.87 -16.78
N ALA A 200 -12.30 -14.72 -16.64
CA ALA A 200 -12.94 -14.31 -15.38
C ALA A 200 -14.13 -15.21 -15.02
N ALA A 201 -14.96 -15.59 -16.00
CA ALA A 201 -16.09 -16.51 -15.82
C ALA A 201 -15.62 -17.93 -15.49
N ASP A 202 -14.55 -18.40 -16.13
CA ASP A 202 -13.91 -19.68 -15.85
C ASP A 202 -13.28 -19.70 -14.45
N LEU A 203 -12.59 -18.62 -14.06
CA LEU A 203 -12.08 -18.47 -12.71
C LEU A 203 -13.20 -18.49 -11.68
N LEU A 204 -14.36 -17.91 -11.99
CA LEU A 204 -15.50 -17.93 -11.08
C LEU A 204 -16.14 -19.32 -10.96
N SER A 205 -16.25 -20.04 -12.08
CA SER A 205 -16.96 -21.33 -12.19
C SER A 205 -16.09 -22.58 -11.95
N LYS A 206 -14.76 -22.43 -11.96
CA LYS A 206 -13.80 -23.54 -11.83
C LYS A 206 -14.00 -24.34 -10.54
N ASN A 207 -14.18 -25.64 -10.67
CA ASN A 207 -14.48 -26.53 -9.55
C ASN A 207 -13.19 -27.04 -8.89
N ASP A 208 -12.96 -26.70 -7.61
CA ASP A 208 -11.76 -27.12 -6.86
C ASP A 208 -11.92 -28.51 -6.18
N GLY A 209 -12.92 -29.29 -6.60
CA GLY A 209 -12.93 -30.75 -6.40
C GLY A 209 -13.65 -31.27 -5.16
N LYS A 210 -14.50 -30.49 -4.48
CA LYS A 210 -15.26 -31.01 -3.31
C LYS A 210 -16.77 -30.75 -3.27
N LYS A 211 -17.33 -29.85 -4.09
CA LYS A 211 -18.77 -29.65 -4.27
C LYS A 211 -18.98 -28.66 -5.41
N GLU A 212 -19.97 -28.89 -6.26
CA GLU A 212 -20.42 -27.83 -7.17
C GLU A 212 -21.13 -26.74 -6.35
N VAL A 213 -20.78 -25.48 -6.61
CA VAL A 213 -21.37 -24.31 -5.98
C VAL A 213 -22.22 -23.61 -7.05
N PRO A 214 -23.54 -23.86 -7.11
CA PRO A 214 -24.41 -23.30 -8.15
C PRO A 214 -24.44 -21.78 -8.16
N GLU A 215 -24.22 -21.14 -7.01
CA GLU A 215 -24.13 -19.69 -6.82
C GLU A 215 -23.00 -19.10 -7.69
N LEU A 216 -21.85 -19.77 -7.75
CA LEU A 216 -20.71 -19.36 -8.58
C LEU A 216 -20.99 -19.55 -10.07
N LYS A 217 -21.72 -20.60 -10.46
CA LYS A 217 -22.16 -20.79 -11.85
C LYS A 217 -23.12 -19.69 -12.28
N ASN A 218 -24.05 -19.30 -11.40
CA ASN A 218 -24.99 -18.20 -11.66
C ASN A 218 -24.28 -16.85 -11.75
N LEU A 219 -23.31 -16.58 -10.88
CA LEU A 219 -22.52 -15.35 -10.97
C LEU A 219 -21.67 -15.32 -12.25
N ALA A 220 -21.20 -16.47 -12.75
CA ALA A 220 -20.41 -16.55 -13.98
C ALA A 220 -21.24 -16.19 -15.22
N THR A 221 -22.56 -16.49 -15.23
CA THR A 221 -23.44 -16.06 -16.33
C THR A 221 -23.70 -14.54 -16.31
N MET A 222 -23.55 -13.91 -15.14
CA MET A 222 -23.70 -12.46 -14.93
C MET A 222 -22.37 -11.70 -15.00
N ILE A 223 -21.33 -12.29 -15.60
CA ILE A 223 -19.98 -11.70 -15.62
C ILE A 223 -19.94 -10.29 -16.24
N GLN A 224 -20.81 -10.02 -17.22
CA GLN A 224 -20.95 -8.69 -17.83
C GLN A 224 -21.53 -7.65 -16.85
N ASP A 225 -22.48 -8.05 -16.00
CA ASP A 225 -23.05 -7.15 -15.00
C ASP A 225 -22.05 -6.86 -13.86
N ILE A 226 -21.23 -7.86 -13.51
CA ILE A 226 -20.11 -7.72 -12.57
C ILE A 226 -19.10 -6.72 -13.13
N GLU A 227 -18.70 -6.89 -14.39
CA GLU A 227 -17.75 -6.01 -15.07
C GLU A 227 -18.24 -4.57 -15.15
N ARG A 228 -19.51 -4.38 -15.53
CA ARG A 228 -20.14 -3.06 -15.57
C ARG A 228 -20.18 -2.42 -14.18
N MET A 229 -20.50 -3.20 -13.15
CA MET A 229 -20.54 -2.70 -11.77
C MET A 229 -19.15 -2.23 -11.30
N ILE A 230 -18.10 -3.00 -11.61
CA ILE A 230 -16.72 -2.62 -11.32
C ILE A 230 -16.35 -1.33 -12.05
N GLY A 231 -16.71 -1.21 -13.34
CA GLY A 231 -16.51 0.02 -14.10
C GLY A 231 -17.18 1.24 -13.47
N THR A 232 -18.42 1.10 -12.97
CA THR A 232 -19.11 2.20 -12.28
C THR A 232 -18.46 2.59 -10.95
N ILE A 233 -17.92 1.62 -10.21
CA ILE A 233 -17.21 1.88 -8.96
C ILE A 233 -15.90 2.61 -9.26
N LEU A 234 -15.11 2.12 -10.24
CA LEU A 234 -13.87 2.77 -10.66
C LEU A 234 -14.11 4.21 -11.13
N ASN A 235 -15.15 4.44 -11.94
CA ASN A 235 -15.46 5.77 -12.44
C ASN A 235 -15.85 6.74 -11.30
N SER A 236 -16.64 6.26 -10.33
CA SER A 236 -17.04 7.06 -9.16
C SER A 236 -15.94 7.26 -8.13
N HIS A 237 -14.85 6.49 -8.18
CA HIS A 237 -13.73 6.54 -7.24
C HIS A 237 -12.40 6.92 -7.90
N GLY A 238 -12.43 7.46 -9.12
CA GLY A 238 -11.25 8.02 -9.79
C GLY A 238 -10.19 6.96 -10.17
N GLY A 239 -10.65 5.77 -10.54
CA GLY A 239 -9.83 4.62 -10.91
C GLY A 239 -9.27 3.82 -9.74
N ARG A 240 -9.69 4.13 -8.51
CA ARG A 240 -9.22 3.44 -7.30
C ARG A 240 -9.92 2.09 -7.09
N TRP A 241 -9.14 1.05 -6.78
CA TRP A 241 -9.66 -0.24 -6.32
C TRP A 241 -8.86 -0.73 -5.11
N SER A 242 -9.50 -0.78 -3.94
CA SER A 242 -8.92 -1.23 -2.67
C SER A 242 -9.97 -1.92 -1.79
N GLU A 243 -9.62 -2.32 -0.58
CA GLU A 243 -10.53 -2.95 0.40
C GLU A 243 -11.86 -2.20 0.58
N GLN A 244 -11.85 -0.86 0.44
CA GLN A 244 -13.05 -0.02 0.55
C GLN A 244 -14.01 -0.19 -0.64
N GLU A 245 -13.45 -0.26 -1.85
CA GLU A 245 -14.21 -0.48 -3.09
C GLU A 245 -14.66 -1.94 -3.22
N GLU A 246 -13.87 -2.89 -2.73
CA GLU A 246 -14.25 -4.31 -2.58
C GLU A 246 -15.45 -4.48 -1.63
N GLU A 247 -15.43 -3.81 -0.47
CA GLU A 247 -16.56 -3.81 0.47
C GLU A 247 -17.80 -3.12 -0.13
N LEU A 248 -17.62 -2.02 -0.88
CA LEU A 248 -18.72 -1.39 -1.61
C LEU A 248 -19.31 -2.33 -2.67
N PHE A 249 -18.47 -2.99 -3.45
CA PHE A 249 -18.87 -3.95 -4.46
C PHE A 249 -19.70 -5.10 -3.87
N LEU A 250 -19.25 -5.70 -2.75
CA LEU A 250 -20.02 -6.74 -2.04
C LEU A 250 -21.35 -6.21 -1.49
N ARG A 251 -21.38 -5.00 -0.93
CA ARG A 251 -22.63 -4.40 -0.44
C ARG A 251 -23.64 -4.18 -1.57
N ILE A 252 -23.18 -3.78 -2.76
CA ILE A 252 -24.05 -3.63 -3.93
C ILE A 252 -24.52 -5.00 -4.44
N ALA A 253 -23.64 -6.01 -4.46
CA ALA A 253 -24.00 -7.39 -4.82
C ALA A 253 -25.12 -7.94 -3.92
N ILE A 254 -24.99 -7.80 -2.60
CA ILE A 254 -26.03 -8.20 -1.63
C ILE A 254 -27.33 -7.44 -1.89
N ARG A 255 -27.25 -6.12 -2.11
CA ARG A 255 -28.44 -5.29 -2.39
C ARG A 255 -29.15 -5.68 -3.70
N ARG A 256 -28.41 -6.23 -4.67
CA ARG A 256 -28.95 -6.76 -5.93
C ARG A 256 -29.49 -8.18 -5.81
N GLY A 257 -29.39 -8.80 -4.63
CA GLY A 257 -29.86 -10.16 -4.37
C GLY A 257 -28.91 -11.24 -4.91
N TRP A 258 -27.63 -10.92 -5.11
CA TRP A 258 -26.64 -11.93 -5.46
C TRP A 258 -26.29 -12.77 -4.25
N GLN A 259 -26.21 -14.10 -4.44
CA GLN A 259 -25.95 -15.07 -3.37
C GLN A 259 -24.47 -15.08 -2.99
N VAL A 260 -24.03 -14.06 -2.26
CA VAL A 260 -22.61 -13.83 -1.87
C VAL A 260 -22.39 -13.92 -0.36
N GLU A 261 -23.38 -14.40 0.39
CA GLU A 261 -23.30 -14.55 1.86
C GLU A 261 -22.31 -15.64 2.28
N ASP A 262 -22.06 -16.61 1.41
CA ASP A 262 -21.04 -17.64 1.64
C ASP A 262 -19.63 -17.05 1.48
N GLU A 263 -18.76 -17.35 2.45
CA GLU A 263 -17.38 -16.86 2.48
C GLU A 263 -16.56 -17.32 1.27
N LEU A 264 -16.81 -18.52 0.74
CA LEU A 264 -16.16 -19.03 -0.45
C LEU A 264 -16.61 -18.26 -1.69
N VAL A 265 -17.91 -17.97 -1.80
CA VAL A 265 -18.47 -17.26 -2.94
C VAL A 265 -18.00 -15.82 -2.98
N SER A 266 -18.05 -15.13 -1.84
CA SER A 266 -17.57 -13.75 -1.69
C SER A 266 -16.07 -13.63 -1.95
N THR A 267 -15.25 -14.54 -1.40
CA THR A 267 -13.79 -14.54 -1.63
C THR A 267 -13.46 -14.70 -3.11
N ARG A 268 -14.14 -15.63 -3.80
CA ARG A 268 -13.90 -15.89 -5.21
C ARG A 268 -14.41 -14.77 -6.11
N LEU A 269 -15.56 -14.21 -5.77
CA LEU A 269 -16.10 -13.05 -6.47
C LEU A 269 -15.18 -11.83 -6.32
N LEU A 270 -14.62 -11.58 -5.14
CA LEU A 270 -13.63 -10.52 -4.92
C LEU A 270 -12.34 -10.74 -5.73
N LEU A 271 -11.85 -11.97 -5.80
CA LEU A 271 -10.69 -12.31 -6.63
C LEU A 271 -10.94 -11.96 -8.10
N VAL A 272 -12.10 -12.35 -8.63
CA VAL A 272 -12.48 -12.02 -10.02
C VAL A 272 -12.69 -10.52 -10.21
N ALA A 273 -13.31 -9.85 -9.24
CA ALA A 273 -13.51 -8.41 -9.28
C ALA A 273 -12.18 -7.64 -9.32
N GLY A 274 -11.18 -8.07 -8.55
CA GLY A 274 -9.82 -7.51 -8.60
C GLY A 274 -9.17 -7.66 -9.97
N ARG A 275 -9.30 -8.83 -10.62
CA ARG A 275 -8.77 -9.06 -11.98
C ARG A 275 -9.43 -8.18 -13.03
N ILE A 276 -10.75 -8.03 -12.96
CA ILE A 276 -11.49 -7.15 -13.87
C ILE A 276 -11.12 -5.68 -13.61
N ALA A 277 -10.97 -5.28 -12.35
CA ALA A 277 -10.53 -3.93 -12.01
C ALA A 277 -9.11 -3.64 -12.53
N GLU A 278 -8.17 -4.58 -12.38
CA GLU A 278 -6.82 -4.51 -12.97
C GLU A 278 -6.88 -4.36 -14.50
N ALA A 279 -7.70 -5.17 -15.18
CA ALA A 279 -7.88 -5.12 -16.63
C ALA A 279 -8.46 -3.77 -17.12
N LYS A 280 -9.29 -3.13 -16.30
CA LYS A 280 -9.83 -1.77 -16.53
C LYS A 280 -8.85 -0.66 -16.17
N GLY A 281 -7.64 -0.98 -15.72
CA GLY A 281 -6.61 0.01 -15.38
C GLY A 281 -6.71 0.58 -13.98
N SER A 282 -7.33 -0.14 -13.03
CA SER A 282 -7.41 0.30 -11.64
C SER A 282 -6.04 0.46 -10.97
N ARG A 283 -5.96 1.34 -9.97
CA ARG A 283 -4.78 1.55 -9.13
C ARG A 283 -5.18 1.61 -7.65
N GLU A 284 -4.20 1.46 -6.76
CA GLU A 284 -4.43 1.51 -5.31
C GLU A 284 -4.79 2.93 -4.81
N THR A 285 -4.45 3.96 -5.59
CA THR A 285 -4.74 5.37 -5.34
C THR A 285 -5.55 5.95 -6.48
N ALA A 286 -6.49 6.86 -6.18
CA ALA A 286 -7.19 7.62 -7.20
C ALA A 286 -6.19 8.46 -8.02
N PHE A 287 -6.36 8.47 -9.33
CA PHE A 287 -5.45 9.13 -10.28
C PHE A 287 -6.19 9.87 -11.40
N GLN A 288 -7.51 9.88 -11.33
CA GLN A 288 -8.41 10.55 -12.26
C GLN A 288 -9.48 11.28 -11.46
N GLU A 289 -9.96 12.40 -11.98
CA GLU A 289 -11.09 13.12 -11.38
C GLU A 289 -12.33 12.22 -11.34
N LEU A 290 -13.10 12.34 -10.25
CA LEU A 290 -14.29 11.51 -10.04
C LEU A 290 -15.29 11.75 -11.17
N GLY A 291 -15.66 10.69 -11.90
CA GLY A 291 -16.57 10.78 -13.04
C GLY A 291 -15.97 11.38 -14.31
N ALA A 292 -14.65 11.61 -14.37
CA ALA A 292 -14.02 11.97 -15.62
C ALA A 292 -14.09 10.78 -16.59
N THR A 293 -14.47 11.07 -17.83
CA THR A 293 -14.47 10.13 -18.95
C THR A 293 -13.75 10.80 -20.12
N PRO A 294 -13.32 10.06 -21.16
CA PRO A 294 -12.75 10.68 -22.36
C PRO A 294 -13.65 11.76 -22.98
N VAL A 295 -14.96 11.71 -22.72
CA VAL A 295 -15.96 12.67 -23.23
C VAL A 295 -16.09 13.91 -22.35
N THR A 296 -15.81 13.80 -21.05
CA THR A 296 -15.82 14.92 -20.09
C THR A 296 -14.46 15.60 -19.94
N ALA A 297 -13.40 14.99 -20.46
CA ALA A 297 -12.07 15.60 -20.51
C ALA A 297 -12.15 16.96 -21.23
N PRO A 298 -11.61 18.06 -20.67
CA PRO A 298 -11.33 19.23 -21.50
C PRO A 298 -10.43 18.74 -22.63
N LYS A 299 -10.88 18.86 -23.88
CA LYS A 299 -10.03 18.59 -25.05
C LYS A 299 -8.74 19.33 -24.80
N SER A 300 -7.63 18.60 -24.71
CA SER A 300 -6.31 19.19 -24.61
C SER A 300 -6.22 20.25 -25.70
N SER A 301 -5.93 21.48 -25.29
CA SER A 301 -5.76 22.60 -26.19
C SER A 301 -4.55 22.28 -27.07
N MET A 302 -4.80 21.62 -28.20
CA MET A 302 -3.87 21.55 -29.32
C MET A 302 -3.56 22.99 -29.72
N LYS A 303 -2.48 23.54 -29.18
CA LYS A 303 -1.78 24.76 -29.63
C LYS A 303 -2.71 25.83 -30.20
N ASP A 304 -3.70 26.26 -29.42
CA ASP A 304 -4.50 27.44 -29.79
C ASP A 304 -3.60 28.67 -29.94
N SER A 305 -2.42 28.70 -29.31
CA SER A 305 -1.44 29.77 -29.52
C SER A 305 -0.99 29.90 -30.97
N ASP A 306 -0.76 28.79 -31.70
CA ASP A 306 -0.12 28.83 -33.02
C ASP A 306 -1.15 28.98 -34.16
N ALA A 307 -2.34 28.39 -34.00
CA ALA A 307 -3.43 28.59 -34.95
C ALA A 307 -4.07 29.98 -34.79
N ILE A 308 -4.32 30.43 -33.54
CA ILE A 308 -4.92 31.74 -33.28
C ILE A 308 -3.94 32.86 -33.61
N SER A 309 -2.63 32.69 -33.37
CA SER A 309 -1.63 33.70 -33.79
C SER A 309 -1.54 33.82 -35.31
N ARG A 310 -1.60 32.70 -36.05
CA ARG A 310 -1.64 32.73 -37.53
C ARG A 310 -2.92 33.35 -38.07
N ILE A 311 -4.07 33.08 -37.46
CA ILE A 311 -5.35 33.71 -37.84
C ILE A 311 -5.32 35.20 -37.52
N ARG A 312 -4.81 35.58 -36.33
CA ARG A 312 -4.72 36.98 -35.90
C ARG A 312 -3.74 37.78 -36.76
N ALA A 313 -2.59 37.19 -37.15
CA ALA A 313 -1.63 37.76 -38.10
C ALA A 313 -2.25 37.97 -39.49
N LYS A 314 -3.00 36.99 -40.01
CA LYS A 314 -3.70 37.14 -41.30
C LYS A 314 -4.81 38.18 -41.26
N MET A 315 -5.53 38.28 -40.13
CA MET A 315 -6.55 39.32 -39.94
C MET A 315 -5.93 40.72 -39.86
N THR A 316 -4.78 40.87 -39.20
CA THR A 316 -4.08 42.18 -39.15
C THR A 316 -3.49 42.57 -40.50
N GLU A 317 -2.97 41.60 -41.26
CA GLU A 317 -2.48 41.83 -42.63
C GLU A 317 -3.63 42.22 -43.57
N ALA A 318 -4.81 41.58 -43.44
CA ALA A 318 -6.00 41.96 -44.17
C ALA A 318 -6.54 43.35 -43.78
N GLU A 319 -6.52 43.70 -42.49
CA GLU A 319 -6.93 45.02 -42.00
C GLU A 319 -5.99 46.14 -42.47
N GLN A 320 -4.69 45.88 -42.59
CA GLN A 320 -3.72 46.84 -43.17
C GLN A 320 -3.94 47.05 -44.68
N ILE A 321 -4.30 45.99 -45.41
CA ILE A 321 -4.64 46.09 -46.84
C ILE A 321 -5.96 46.86 -47.04
N ILE A 322 -6.93 46.68 -46.15
CA ILE A 322 -8.24 47.35 -46.22
C ILE A 322 -8.17 48.82 -45.76
N SER A 323 -7.27 49.17 -44.83
CA SER A 323 -7.13 50.54 -44.30
C SER A 323 -6.23 51.46 -45.13
N GLY A 324 -5.65 50.97 -46.24
CA GLY A 324 -4.98 51.81 -47.24
C GLY A 324 -3.69 52.50 -46.79
N LEU A 325 -3.04 51.99 -45.73
CA LEU A 325 -1.76 52.50 -45.25
C LEU A 325 -0.64 51.56 -45.72
N ARG A 326 0.02 51.94 -46.82
CA ARG A 326 1.32 51.39 -47.22
C ARG A 326 2.45 52.12 -46.52
#